data_AF-A0AAD4CK28-F1
#
_entry.id   AF-A0AAD4CK28-F1
#
_cell.length_a   1.000
_cell.length_b   1.000
_cell.length_c   1.000
_cell.angle_alpha   90.00
_cell.angle_beta   90.00
_cell.angle_gamma   90.00
#
_symmetry.space_group_name_H-M   'P 1'
#
loop_
_entity.id
_entity.type
_entity.pdbx_description
1 polymer ?
#
loop_
_entity_poly.entity_id
_entity_poly.type
_entity_poly.pdbx_seq_one_letter_code
_entity_poly.pdbx_strand_id
1 'polypeptide(L)'
;MRRHHLAGRIVLVSLLMTGILYACHRHVRNLDWYIDTFSNEGMVESFDFHQTPDEARCLHNTIASSKPPIPNVVHVIWLNNPELTFLNYLTMRSALDSIQPDTIHLHYTVLNESNMWLRLLQPRITLVPHDLEKEYPLQVQQGWQISHVADVLRLDILHQHGGIYLDMDVITLRSFDHLRNADRDVVLGHEGSPRQGLCNAIILARPHARFLTRWIESYQDFARSEWNYHSVVLPKQLATEYPDEICALSPEVFFWPTWTRRHVRFMHEPMDKAESVAFQATLVSNGGSMYENQRAYHGWSQVSTPYLQRLSPANVQAEDTRFNVLARRFLS
;
A
#
# COMPACT_ATOMS: atom_id res chain seq x y z
N MET A 1 -5.93 -15.07 66.69
CA MET A 1 -5.02 -14.06 66.10
C MET A 1 -4.44 -14.48 64.74
N ARG A 2 -5.25 -14.81 63.73
CA ARG A 2 -4.75 -15.17 62.37
C ARG A 2 -5.56 -14.61 61.19
N ARG A 3 -6.46 -13.64 61.41
CA ARG A 3 -7.26 -13.02 60.33
C ARG A 3 -6.84 -11.60 59.94
N HIS A 4 -6.00 -10.92 60.72
CA HIS A 4 -5.55 -9.55 60.40
C HIS A 4 -4.27 -9.44 59.54
N HIS A 5 -3.51 -10.52 59.38
CA HIS A 5 -2.28 -10.51 58.55
C HIS A 5 -2.51 -10.80 57.06
N LEU A 6 -3.67 -11.37 56.67
CA LEU A 6 -3.95 -11.70 55.27
C LEU A 6 -4.49 -10.49 54.49
N ALA A 7 -5.33 -9.66 55.12
CA ALA A 7 -5.93 -8.47 54.50
C ALA A 7 -4.88 -7.40 54.14
N GLY A 8 -3.87 -7.18 55.01
CA GLY A 8 -2.79 -6.23 54.75
C GLY A 8 -1.86 -6.64 53.60
N ARG A 9 -1.70 -7.95 53.34
CA ARG A 9 -0.89 -8.46 52.22
C ARG A 9 -1.61 -8.37 50.88
N ILE A 10 -2.94 -8.52 50.85
CA ILE A 10 -3.74 -8.44 49.61
C ILE A 10 -3.85 -6.99 49.11
N VAL A 11 -3.97 -6.01 50.02
CA VAL A 11 -4.01 -4.58 49.66
C VAL A 11 -2.65 -4.09 49.14
N LEU A 12 -1.54 -4.57 49.73
CA LEU A 12 -0.19 -4.20 49.30
C LEU A 12 0.15 -4.75 47.89
N VAL A 13 -0.28 -5.99 47.58
CA VAL A 13 -0.10 -6.60 46.24
C VAL A 13 -0.93 -5.89 45.17
N SER A 14 -2.14 -5.42 45.52
CA SER A 14 -3.03 -4.71 44.59
C SER A 14 -2.51 -3.29 44.26
N LEU A 15 -1.92 -2.58 45.23
CA LEU A 15 -1.28 -1.27 45.02
C LEU A 15 0.06 -1.39 44.26
N LEU A 16 0.82 -2.47 44.47
CA LEU A 16 2.02 -2.77 43.68
C LEU A 16 1.67 -3.15 42.23
N MET A 17 0.62 -3.94 41.98
CA MET A 17 0.19 -4.26 40.62
C MET A 17 -0.37 -3.04 39.87
N THR A 18 -1.15 -2.17 40.52
CA THR A 18 -1.63 -0.93 39.89
C THR A 18 -0.50 0.08 39.68
N GLY A 19 0.48 0.16 40.58
CA GLY A 19 1.70 0.96 40.39
C GLY A 19 2.59 0.45 39.27
N ILE A 20 2.76 -0.87 39.12
CA ILE A 20 3.50 -1.50 38.02
C ILE A 20 2.74 -1.34 36.70
N LEU A 21 1.42 -1.46 36.67
CA LEU A 21 0.59 -1.20 35.47
C LEU A 21 0.64 0.28 35.06
N TYR A 22 0.64 1.22 36.01
CA TYR A 22 0.77 2.65 35.72
C TYR A 22 2.18 3.01 35.25
N ALA A 23 3.22 2.44 35.86
CA ALA A 23 4.61 2.60 35.41
C ALA A 23 4.86 1.94 34.04
N CYS A 24 4.25 0.79 33.76
CA CYS A 24 4.31 0.12 32.47
C CYS A 24 3.53 0.90 31.40
N HIS A 25 2.36 1.47 31.73
CA HIS A 25 1.61 2.33 30.81
C HIS A 25 2.33 3.65 30.52
N ARG A 26 3.03 4.21 31.52
CA ARG A 26 3.88 5.39 31.37
C ARG A 26 5.18 5.08 30.62
N HIS A 27 5.71 3.85 30.70
CA HIS A 27 6.81 3.38 29.86
C HIS A 27 6.38 3.05 28.42
N VAL A 28 5.15 2.56 28.19
CA VAL A 28 4.58 2.38 26.85
C VAL A 28 4.34 3.73 26.18
N ARG A 29 3.75 4.71 26.88
CA ARG A 29 3.68 6.11 26.40
C ARG A 29 5.06 6.74 26.20
N ASN A 30 6.06 6.29 26.95
CA ASN A 30 7.44 6.73 26.75
C ASN A 30 8.14 6.07 25.55
N LEU A 31 7.75 4.85 25.20
CA LEU A 31 8.19 4.19 23.97
C LEU A 31 7.52 4.82 22.74
N ASP A 32 6.25 5.21 22.86
CA ASP A 32 5.51 5.91 21.82
C ASP A 32 6.09 7.28 21.49
N TRP A 33 6.51 8.08 22.49
CA TRP A 33 7.24 9.32 22.18
C TRP A 33 8.62 9.04 21.57
N TYR A 34 9.30 7.98 22.03
CA TYR A 34 10.64 7.64 21.53
C TYR A 34 10.59 7.26 20.04
N ILE A 35 9.57 6.49 19.61
CA ILE A 35 9.37 6.12 18.21
C ILE A 35 9.01 7.33 17.34
N ASP A 36 8.15 8.23 17.82
CA ASP A 36 7.73 9.47 17.12
C ASP A 36 8.93 10.42 16.87
N THR A 37 9.91 10.46 17.78
CA THR A 37 11.14 11.24 17.60
C THR A 37 12.13 10.68 16.58
N PHE A 38 12.03 9.41 16.18
CA PHE A 38 12.97 8.78 15.23
C PHE A 38 12.33 8.39 13.88
N SER A 39 11.00 8.40 13.74
CA SER A 39 10.32 8.04 12.50
C SER A 39 10.19 9.19 11.49
N ASN A 40 10.61 10.42 11.83
CA ASN A 40 10.48 11.61 10.98
C ASN A 40 9.04 11.85 10.46
N GLU A 41 8.02 11.25 11.10
CA GLU A 41 6.62 11.30 10.66
C GLU A 41 6.11 12.74 10.55
N GLY A 42 6.47 13.61 11.50
CA GLY A 42 6.09 15.02 11.46
C GLY A 42 6.48 15.76 10.17
N MET A 43 7.59 15.41 9.51
CA MET A 43 7.98 15.98 8.22
C MET A 43 7.16 15.42 7.04
N VAL A 44 6.76 14.16 7.13
CA VAL A 44 5.87 13.52 6.15
C VAL A 44 4.46 14.15 6.23
N GLU A 45 4.02 14.52 7.43
CA GLU A 45 2.67 15.01 7.70
C GLU A 45 2.45 16.51 7.47
N SER A 46 3.49 17.33 7.60
CA SER A 46 3.37 18.81 7.66
C SER A 46 3.57 19.52 6.32
N PHE A 47 3.74 18.77 5.24
CA PHE A 47 4.23 19.32 3.98
C PHE A 47 3.13 19.62 2.97
N ASP A 48 3.44 20.59 2.12
CA ASP A 48 2.60 20.99 1.01
C ASP A 48 2.69 19.99 -0.15
N PHE A 49 1.62 19.22 -0.36
CA PHE A 49 1.53 18.22 -1.43
C PHE A 49 1.27 18.83 -2.82
N HIS A 50 1.35 20.16 -2.99
CA HIS A 50 1.30 20.79 -4.29
C HIS A 50 2.31 20.16 -5.26
N GLN A 51 1.81 19.91 -6.48
CA GLN A 51 2.55 19.25 -7.54
C GLN A 51 3.63 20.19 -8.07
N THR A 52 4.81 19.64 -8.32
CA THR A 52 5.82 20.32 -9.15
C THR A 52 5.34 20.37 -10.60
N PRO A 53 5.92 21.25 -11.45
CA PRO A 53 5.60 21.26 -12.87
C PRO A 53 5.84 19.93 -13.59
N ASP A 54 6.85 19.15 -13.17
CA ASP A 54 7.14 17.82 -13.73
C ASP A 54 6.06 16.79 -13.32
N GLU A 55 5.66 16.80 -12.04
CA GLU A 55 4.59 15.93 -11.54
C GLU A 55 3.24 16.24 -12.19
N ALA A 56 2.91 17.53 -12.34
CA ALA A 56 1.68 17.97 -13.02
C ALA A 56 1.70 17.56 -14.50
N ARG A 57 2.85 17.70 -15.18
CA ARG A 57 3.02 17.23 -16.56
C ARG A 57 2.79 15.72 -16.67
N CYS A 58 3.37 14.93 -15.78
CA CYS A 58 3.21 13.48 -15.75
C CYS A 58 1.77 13.04 -15.41
N LEU A 59 1.08 13.74 -14.50
CA LEU A 59 -0.30 13.40 -14.15
C LEU A 59 -1.29 13.74 -15.28
N HIS A 60 -1.12 14.91 -15.90
CA HIS A 60 -2.08 15.46 -16.86
C HIS A 60 -1.73 15.21 -18.32
N ASN A 61 -0.59 14.55 -18.61
CA ASN A 61 -0.05 14.34 -19.95
C ASN A 61 -0.01 15.62 -20.78
N THR A 62 0.52 16.71 -20.21
CA THR A 62 0.61 17.98 -20.94
C THR A 62 1.57 17.93 -22.12
N ILE A 63 2.40 16.87 -22.19
CA ILE A 63 3.16 16.48 -23.38
C ILE A 63 2.52 15.21 -23.95
N ALA A 64 2.19 15.26 -25.24
CA ALA A 64 1.69 14.09 -25.96
C ALA A 64 2.79 13.02 -26.06
N SER A 65 2.50 11.81 -25.60
CA SER A 65 3.37 10.66 -25.79
C SER A 65 3.26 10.16 -27.23
N SER A 66 4.40 9.93 -27.90
CA SER A 66 4.47 9.22 -29.18
C SER A 66 4.52 7.70 -29.01
N LYS A 67 4.58 7.23 -27.76
CA LYS A 67 4.71 5.82 -27.40
C LYS A 67 3.31 5.18 -27.28
N PRO A 68 3.19 3.86 -27.49
CA PRO A 68 1.93 3.17 -27.20
C PRO A 68 1.52 3.37 -25.73
N PRO A 69 0.23 3.32 -25.37
CA PRO A 69 -0.15 3.37 -23.96
C PRO A 69 0.45 2.19 -23.18
N ILE A 70 0.68 2.38 -21.88
CA ILE A 70 0.98 1.28 -20.96
C ILE A 70 -0.15 0.24 -21.06
N PRO A 71 0.14 -1.08 -21.11
CA PRO A 71 -0.88 -2.12 -21.19
C PRO A 71 -1.96 -2.00 -20.11
N ASN A 72 -3.22 -2.28 -20.44
CA ASN A 72 -4.33 -2.23 -19.49
C ASN A 72 -4.48 -3.54 -18.70
N VAL A 73 -3.36 -4.10 -18.24
CA VAL A 73 -3.31 -5.37 -17.53
C VAL A 73 -2.86 -5.09 -16.11
N VAL A 74 -3.62 -5.56 -15.14
CA VAL A 74 -3.27 -5.40 -13.73
C VAL A 74 -2.61 -6.68 -13.22
N HIS A 75 -1.52 -6.53 -12.49
CA HIS A 75 -0.77 -7.62 -11.87
C HIS A 75 -0.83 -7.46 -10.35
N VAL A 76 -1.21 -8.52 -9.65
CA VAL A 76 -1.17 -8.60 -8.19
C VAL A 76 -0.46 -9.89 -7.78
N ILE A 77 0.25 -9.86 -6.65
CA ILE A 77 1.10 -10.96 -6.19
C ILE A 77 0.61 -11.46 -4.82
N TRP A 78 0.37 -12.76 -4.70
CA TRP A 78 -0.06 -13.43 -3.48
C TRP A 78 0.70 -14.74 -3.25
N LEU A 79 1.79 -14.66 -2.49
CA LEU A 79 2.74 -15.76 -2.32
C LEU A 79 2.65 -16.34 -0.90
N ASN A 80 2.93 -17.63 -0.80
CA ASN A 80 3.09 -18.38 0.46
C ASN A 80 1.89 -18.32 1.42
N ASN A 81 0.68 -18.10 0.91
CA ASN A 81 -0.54 -18.11 1.70
C ASN A 81 -1.72 -18.60 0.84
N PRO A 82 -2.43 -19.68 1.22
CA PRO A 82 -3.56 -20.17 0.43
C PRO A 82 -4.81 -19.29 0.55
N GLU A 83 -4.94 -18.48 1.61
CA GLU A 83 -6.17 -17.77 1.93
C GLU A 83 -6.11 -16.30 1.52
N LEU A 84 -6.91 -15.93 0.53
CA LEU A 84 -7.22 -14.52 0.29
C LEU A 84 -8.08 -13.98 1.42
N THR A 85 -7.80 -12.74 1.82
CA THR A 85 -8.60 -11.97 2.78
C THR A 85 -9.61 -11.08 2.06
N PHE A 86 -10.52 -10.48 2.82
CA PHE A 86 -11.44 -9.50 2.28
C PHE A 86 -10.74 -8.23 1.78
N LEU A 87 -9.60 -7.83 2.36
CA LEU A 87 -8.80 -6.73 1.84
C LEU A 87 -8.26 -7.06 0.45
N ASN A 88 -7.77 -8.28 0.25
CA ASN A 88 -7.27 -8.74 -1.04
C ASN A 88 -8.38 -8.77 -2.10
N TYR A 89 -9.58 -9.16 -1.69
CA TYR A 89 -10.77 -9.02 -2.52
C TYR A 89 -11.01 -7.56 -2.93
N LEU A 90 -11.01 -6.63 -1.96
CA LEU A 90 -11.24 -5.21 -2.21
C LEU A 90 -10.19 -4.61 -3.15
N THR A 91 -8.92 -5.00 -3.03
CA THR A 91 -7.83 -4.59 -3.95
C THR A 91 -8.20 -4.94 -5.38
N MET A 92 -8.48 -6.21 -5.67
CA MET A 92 -8.82 -6.65 -7.03
C MET A 92 -10.18 -6.12 -7.50
N ARG A 93 -11.18 -6.08 -6.62
CA ARG A 93 -12.53 -5.56 -6.93
C ARG A 93 -12.48 -4.09 -7.30
N SER A 94 -11.77 -3.27 -6.53
CA SER A 94 -11.60 -1.85 -6.81
C SER A 94 -10.82 -1.60 -8.10
N ALA A 95 -9.83 -2.44 -8.43
CA ALA A 95 -9.14 -2.38 -9.71
C ALA A 95 -10.10 -2.68 -10.89
N LEU A 96 -10.92 -3.74 -10.78
CA LEU A 96 -11.93 -4.08 -11.79
C LEU A 96 -12.91 -2.93 -12.07
N ASP A 97 -13.35 -2.23 -11.02
CA ASP A 97 -14.33 -1.16 -11.14
C ASP A 97 -13.72 0.17 -11.61
N SER A 98 -12.56 0.53 -11.06
CA SER A 98 -11.96 1.84 -11.27
C SER A 98 -11.01 1.88 -12.46
N ILE A 99 -10.13 0.89 -12.62
CA ILE A 99 -9.19 0.82 -13.76
C ILE A 99 -9.90 0.24 -14.99
N GLN A 100 -10.83 -0.70 -14.78
CA GLN A 100 -11.46 -1.47 -15.85
C GLN A 100 -10.39 -2.14 -16.75
N PRO A 101 -9.49 -2.96 -16.16
CA PRO A 101 -8.43 -3.61 -16.90
C PRO A 101 -9.00 -4.66 -17.85
N ASP A 102 -8.25 -4.97 -18.91
CA ASP A 102 -8.56 -6.06 -19.83
C ASP A 102 -8.59 -7.40 -19.09
N THR A 103 -7.68 -7.55 -18.12
CA THR A 103 -7.61 -8.68 -17.19
C THR A 103 -6.80 -8.30 -15.94
N ILE A 104 -7.04 -9.03 -14.85
CA ILE A 104 -6.16 -9.04 -13.69
C ILE A 104 -5.42 -10.37 -13.67
N HIS A 105 -4.09 -10.35 -13.61
CA HIS A 105 -3.27 -11.53 -13.34
C HIS A 105 -2.99 -11.62 -11.84
N LEU A 106 -3.50 -12.68 -11.21
CA LEU A 106 -3.14 -13.05 -9.84
C LEU A 106 -1.97 -14.03 -9.89
N HIS A 107 -0.79 -13.53 -9.56
CA HIS A 107 0.45 -14.30 -9.46
C HIS A 107 0.52 -14.96 -8.08
N TYR A 108 0.58 -16.29 -8.00
CA TYR A 108 0.48 -17.01 -6.73
C TYR A 108 1.37 -18.24 -6.64
N THR A 109 1.74 -18.66 -5.42
CA THR A 109 2.40 -19.96 -5.21
C THR A 109 1.44 -21.06 -4.74
N VAL A 110 0.43 -20.69 -3.95
CA VAL A 110 -0.58 -21.61 -3.42
C VAL A 110 -1.91 -20.87 -3.28
N LEU A 111 -3.02 -21.53 -3.58
CA LEU A 111 -4.37 -20.99 -3.43
C LEU A 111 -5.33 -22.04 -2.87
N ASN A 112 -6.22 -21.61 -2.00
CA ASN A 112 -7.43 -22.36 -1.68
C ASN A 112 -8.53 -22.01 -2.70
N GLU A 113 -8.78 -22.90 -3.66
CA GLU A 113 -9.84 -22.74 -4.68
C GLU A 113 -11.27 -22.66 -4.10
N SER A 114 -11.45 -23.05 -2.84
CA SER A 114 -12.72 -22.91 -2.12
C SER A 114 -12.84 -21.61 -1.34
N ASN A 115 -11.79 -20.77 -1.31
CA ASN A 115 -11.85 -19.45 -0.70
C ASN A 115 -12.94 -18.61 -1.38
N MET A 116 -13.86 -18.04 -0.58
CA MET A 116 -15.03 -17.33 -1.14
C MET A 116 -14.63 -16.11 -1.96
N TRP A 117 -13.59 -15.39 -1.55
CA TRP A 117 -13.11 -14.18 -2.21
C TRP A 117 -12.51 -14.50 -3.57
N LEU A 118 -11.75 -15.59 -3.65
CA LEU A 118 -11.24 -16.09 -4.92
C LEU A 118 -12.39 -16.44 -5.87
N ARG A 119 -13.41 -17.18 -5.40
CA ARG A 119 -14.56 -17.58 -6.23
C ARG A 119 -15.34 -16.41 -6.80
N LEU A 120 -15.49 -15.33 -6.02
CA LEU A 120 -16.17 -14.12 -6.49
C LEU A 120 -15.38 -13.39 -7.61
N LEU A 121 -14.06 -13.54 -7.63
CA LEU A 121 -13.19 -12.87 -8.60
C LEU A 121 -12.83 -13.74 -9.80
N GLN A 122 -12.85 -15.06 -9.65
CA GLN A 122 -12.37 -16.04 -10.64
C GLN A 122 -12.85 -15.79 -12.08
N PRO A 123 -14.12 -15.39 -12.35
CA PRO A 123 -14.57 -15.15 -13.72
C PRO A 123 -13.93 -13.93 -14.40
N ARG A 124 -13.21 -13.09 -13.65
CA ARG A 124 -12.67 -11.78 -14.09
C ARG A 124 -11.16 -11.67 -13.94
N ILE A 125 -10.50 -12.73 -13.47
CA ILE A 125 -9.05 -12.76 -13.24
C ILE A 125 -8.43 -13.98 -13.94
N THR A 126 -7.15 -13.87 -14.27
CA THR A 126 -6.32 -14.97 -14.75
C THR A 126 -5.37 -15.40 -13.63
N LEU A 127 -5.32 -16.70 -13.37
CA LEU A 127 -4.44 -17.27 -12.34
C LEU A 127 -3.08 -17.62 -12.96
N VAL A 128 -2.00 -17.12 -12.37
CA VAL A 128 -0.62 -17.35 -12.83
C VAL A 128 0.18 -18.03 -11.71
N PRO A 129 0.40 -19.35 -11.77
CA PRO A 129 1.14 -20.07 -10.74
C PRO A 129 2.64 -19.82 -10.85
N HIS A 130 3.31 -19.77 -9.70
CA HIS A 130 4.76 -19.60 -9.56
C HIS A 130 5.37 -20.70 -8.68
N ASP A 131 6.53 -21.21 -9.11
CA ASP A 131 7.39 -22.10 -8.33
C ASP A 131 8.68 -21.37 -7.98
N LEU A 132 8.70 -20.75 -6.79
CA LEU A 132 9.81 -19.88 -6.37
C LEU A 132 11.13 -20.63 -6.21
N GLU A 133 11.12 -21.93 -5.92
CA GLU A 133 12.35 -22.73 -5.84
C GLU A 133 13.00 -22.90 -7.22
N LYS A 134 12.20 -22.90 -8.29
CA LYS A 134 12.71 -22.99 -9.67
C LYS A 134 13.03 -21.63 -10.27
N GLU A 135 12.19 -20.64 -9.99
CA GLU A 135 12.28 -19.32 -10.62
C GLU A 135 13.28 -18.40 -9.90
N TYR A 136 13.36 -18.50 -8.57
CA TYR A 136 14.21 -17.67 -7.71
C TYR A 136 15.07 -18.49 -6.74
N PRO A 137 15.80 -19.53 -7.21
CA PRO A 137 16.52 -20.47 -6.35
C PRO A 137 17.53 -19.80 -5.41
N LEU A 138 18.21 -18.76 -5.89
CA LEU A 138 19.21 -18.03 -5.09
C LEU A 138 18.57 -17.27 -3.94
N GLN A 139 17.47 -16.56 -4.20
CA GLN A 139 16.73 -15.79 -3.20
C GLN A 139 16.12 -16.71 -2.14
N VAL A 140 15.55 -17.85 -2.56
CA VAL A 140 15.05 -18.89 -1.66
C VAL A 140 16.17 -19.49 -0.82
N GLN A 141 17.29 -19.88 -1.44
CA GLN A 141 18.46 -20.45 -0.74
C GLN A 141 19.06 -19.46 0.27
N GLN A 142 19.09 -18.18 -0.07
CA GLN A 142 19.56 -17.11 0.81
C GLN A 142 18.53 -16.69 1.87
N GLY A 143 17.35 -17.32 1.90
CA GLY A 143 16.31 -17.03 2.88
C GLY A 143 15.82 -15.58 2.81
N TRP A 144 15.55 -15.09 1.60
CA TRP A 144 14.89 -13.80 1.43
C TRP A 144 13.48 -13.84 2.00
N GLN A 145 13.04 -12.72 2.59
CA GLN A 145 11.63 -12.59 2.98
C GLN A 145 10.75 -12.60 1.74
N ILE A 146 9.54 -13.14 1.86
CA ILE A 146 8.62 -13.28 0.72
C ILE A 146 8.26 -11.94 0.08
N SER A 147 8.26 -10.85 0.86
CA SER A 147 8.08 -9.48 0.37
C SER A 147 9.19 -9.06 -0.59
N HIS A 148 10.44 -9.41 -0.31
CA HIS A 148 11.56 -9.10 -1.20
C HIS A 148 11.57 -9.95 -2.46
N VAL A 149 11.12 -11.21 -2.37
CA VAL A 149 10.91 -12.03 -3.58
C VAL A 149 9.80 -11.43 -4.44
N ALA A 150 8.71 -10.94 -3.83
CA ALA A 150 7.66 -10.22 -4.53
C ALA A 150 8.14 -8.90 -5.16
N ASP A 151 9.14 -8.24 -4.57
CA ASP A 151 9.77 -7.04 -5.17
C ASP A 151 10.52 -7.36 -6.46
N VAL A 152 11.23 -8.48 -6.54
CA VAL A 152 11.88 -8.91 -7.80
C VAL A 152 10.83 -9.36 -8.81
N LEU A 153 9.90 -10.22 -8.37
CA LEU A 153 8.87 -10.79 -9.23
C LEU A 153 8.00 -9.70 -9.90
N ARG A 154 7.60 -8.65 -9.19
CA ARG A 154 6.81 -7.55 -9.78
C ARG A 154 7.58 -6.82 -10.88
N LEU A 155 8.89 -6.62 -10.70
CA LEU A 155 9.72 -5.94 -11.69
C LEU A 155 9.93 -6.82 -12.93
N ASP A 156 10.17 -8.12 -12.74
CA ASP A 156 10.30 -9.08 -13.84
C ASP A 156 9.01 -9.14 -14.68
N ILE A 157 7.85 -9.24 -14.01
CA ILE A 157 6.53 -9.24 -14.66
C ILE A 157 6.36 -7.98 -15.50
N LEU A 158 6.55 -6.80 -14.91
CA LEU A 158 6.37 -5.53 -15.61
C LEU A 158 7.40 -5.32 -16.72
N HIS A 159 8.63 -5.78 -16.53
CA HIS A 159 9.66 -5.69 -17.56
C HIS A 159 9.32 -6.58 -18.76
N GLN A 160 8.76 -7.77 -18.53
CA GLN A 160 8.40 -8.70 -19.60
C GLN A 160 7.08 -8.33 -20.29
N HIS A 161 6.07 -7.91 -19.54
CA HIS A 161 4.70 -7.78 -20.03
C HIS A 161 4.18 -6.33 -20.04
N GLY A 162 4.84 -5.42 -19.32
CA GLY A 162 4.29 -4.12 -18.97
C GLY A 162 3.06 -4.25 -18.07
N GLY A 163 2.28 -3.17 -18.00
CA GLY A 163 1.01 -3.15 -17.28
C GLY A 163 1.06 -2.33 -16.01
N ILE A 164 0.21 -2.70 -15.05
CA ILE A 164 -0.03 -2.00 -13.81
C ILE A 164 0.13 -2.99 -12.66
N TYR A 165 1.13 -2.81 -11.82
CA TYR A 165 1.28 -3.58 -10.58
C TYR A 165 0.59 -2.87 -9.41
N LEU A 166 -0.09 -3.64 -8.57
CA LEU A 166 -0.67 -3.18 -7.31
C LEU A 166 -0.29 -4.12 -6.15
N ASP A 167 0.17 -3.57 -5.03
CA ASP A 167 0.26 -4.29 -3.75
C ASP A 167 -1.13 -4.75 -3.29
N MET A 168 -1.17 -5.84 -2.52
CA MET A 168 -2.40 -6.54 -2.15
C MET A 168 -3.29 -5.84 -1.11
N ASP A 169 -2.96 -4.59 -0.78
CA ASP A 169 -3.68 -3.66 0.09
C ASP A 169 -3.89 -2.28 -0.55
N VAL A 170 -3.80 -2.19 -1.88
CA VAL A 170 -4.11 -0.98 -2.64
C VAL A 170 -5.59 -0.96 -3.06
N ILE A 171 -6.32 0.06 -2.62
CA ILE A 171 -7.68 0.33 -3.10
C ILE A 171 -7.62 1.33 -4.25
N THR A 172 -7.96 0.90 -5.46
CA THR A 172 -7.96 1.78 -6.63
C THR A 172 -9.23 2.63 -6.66
N LEU A 173 -9.07 3.95 -6.59
CA LEU A 173 -10.18 4.87 -6.39
C LEU A 173 -10.74 5.44 -7.70
N ARG A 174 -9.90 5.60 -8.71
CA ARG A 174 -10.24 6.20 -10.00
C ARG A 174 -9.43 5.57 -11.12
N SER A 175 -9.86 5.78 -12.37
CA SER A 175 -9.18 5.26 -13.56
C SER A 175 -7.73 5.73 -13.68
N PHE A 176 -6.88 4.84 -14.17
CA PHE A 176 -5.47 5.07 -14.49
C PHE A 176 -5.25 5.41 -15.98
N ASP A 177 -6.31 5.55 -16.79
CA ASP A 177 -6.20 5.74 -18.24
C ASP A 177 -5.33 6.92 -18.64
N HIS A 178 -5.41 8.02 -17.90
CA HIS A 178 -4.50 9.15 -18.12
C HIS A 178 -3.05 8.75 -17.86
N LEU A 179 -2.75 8.11 -16.73
CA LEU A 179 -1.38 7.73 -16.37
C LEU A 179 -0.75 6.75 -17.37
N ARG A 180 -1.55 5.91 -18.02
CA ARG A 180 -1.08 4.98 -19.06
C ARG A 180 -0.53 5.68 -20.30
N ASN A 181 -0.91 6.93 -20.53
CA ASN A 181 -0.50 7.74 -21.68
C ASN A 181 0.68 8.66 -21.36
N ALA A 182 1.38 8.45 -20.24
CA ALA A 182 2.58 9.20 -19.89
C ALA A 182 3.65 9.17 -21.01
N ASP A 183 4.39 10.27 -21.12
CA ASP A 183 5.50 10.45 -22.06
C ASP A 183 6.73 9.57 -21.71
N ARG A 184 6.87 9.20 -20.43
CA ARG A 184 7.92 8.33 -19.91
C ARG A 184 7.44 6.89 -19.72
N ASP A 185 8.36 5.93 -19.61
CA ASP A 185 8.05 4.49 -19.70
C ASP A 185 7.60 3.86 -18.39
N VAL A 186 7.93 4.49 -17.26
CA VAL A 186 7.53 4.07 -15.93
C VAL A 186 6.79 5.22 -15.24
N VAL A 187 5.78 4.88 -14.45
CA VAL A 187 5.10 5.81 -13.55
C VAL A 187 5.16 5.25 -12.13
N LEU A 188 5.65 6.05 -11.18
CA LEU A 188 5.69 5.76 -9.74
C LEU A 188 5.16 6.96 -8.95
N GLY A 189 4.76 6.74 -7.71
CA GLY A 189 4.40 7.81 -6.77
C GLY A 189 5.42 7.99 -5.67
N HIS A 190 5.58 9.23 -5.20
CA HIS A 190 6.32 9.49 -3.98
C HIS A 190 5.55 8.98 -2.76
N GLU A 191 6.19 8.22 -1.88
CA GLU A 191 5.51 7.59 -0.72
C GLU A 191 5.01 8.59 0.32
N GLY A 192 5.54 9.81 0.28
CA GLY A 192 5.27 10.85 1.25
C GLY A 192 6.16 12.05 1.03
N SER A 193 6.01 13.03 1.92
CA SER A 193 6.86 14.21 1.95
C SER A 193 8.24 13.93 2.58
N PRO A 194 9.28 14.71 2.23
CA PRO A 194 9.35 15.69 1.13
C PRO A 194 9.82 15.02 -0.17
N ARG A 195 9.20 13.89 -0.58
CA ARG A 195 9.55 13.12 -1.79
C ARG A 195 10.89 12.40 -1.72
N GLN A 196 11.19 11.85 -0.53
CA GLN A 196 12.43 11.12 -0.24
C GLN A 196 12.46 9.70 -0.84
N GLY A 197 11.30 9.13 -1.19
CA GLY A 197 11.18 7.77 -1.70
C GLY A 197 10.16 7.67 -2.84
N LEU A 198 10.35 6.70 -3.73
CA LEU A 198 9.38 6.31 -4.75
C LEU A 198 8.94 4.87 -4.45
N CYS A 199 7.70 4.69 -4.00
CA CYS A 199 7.23 3.40 -3.49
C CYS A 199 6.80 2.47 -4.62
N ASN A 200 7.20 1.20 -4.51
CA ASN A 200 6.94 0.14 -5.49
C ASN A 200 5.58 -0.57 -5.33
N ALA A 201 4.71 -0.09 -4.45
CA ALA A 201 3.37 -0.66 -4.22
C ALA A 201 2.40 -0.38 -5.38
N ILE A 202 2.67 0.65 -6.19
CA ILE A 202 1.94 0.93 -7.43
C ILE A 202 2.96 1.30 -8.50
N ILE A 203 3.00 0.52 -9.58
CA ILE A 203 3.93 0.74 -10.70
C ILE A 203 3.14 0.61 -12.00
N LEU A 204 3.24 1.58 -12.89
CA LEU A 204 2.79 1.43 -14.27
C LEU A 204 4.01 1.41 -15.16
N ALA A 205 4.11 0.47 -16.09
CA ALA A 205 5.26 0.40 -16.97
C ALA A 205 4.95 -0.14 -18.36
N ARG A 206 5.65 0.38 -19.36
CA ARG A 206 5.78 -0.30 -20.65
C ARG A 206 6.73 -1.49 -20.50
N PRO A 207 6.55 -2.56 -21.29
CA PRO A 207 7.51 -3.66 -21.31
C PRO A 207 8.88 -3.13 -21.77
N HIS A 208 9.94 -3.74 -21.25
CA HIS A 208 11.34 -3.42 -21.56
C HIS A 208 11.76 -1.97 -21.24
N ALA A 209 11.07 -1.31 -20.30
CA ALA A 209 11.45 0.02 -19.84
C ALA A 209 12.86 0.00 -19.22
N ARG A 210 13.75 0.87 -19.70
CA ARG A 210 15.15 0.97 -19.25
C ARG A 210 15.26 1.19 -17.74
N PHE A 211 14.35 1.99 -17.17
CA PHE A 211 14.28 2.21 -15.73
C PHE A 211 14.10 0.90 -14.95
N LEU A 212 13.21 0.00 -15.42
CA LEU A 212 13.01 -1.30 -14.81
C LEU A 212 14.24 -2.20 -14.97
N THR A 213 14.90 -2.19 -16.14
CA THR A 213 16.13 -2.96 -16.35
C THR A 213 17.20 -2.59 -15.32
N ARG A 214 17.45 -1.30 -15.11
CA ARG A 214 18.42 -0.80 -14.12
C ARG A 214 18.04 -1.20 -12.69
N TRP A 215 16.75 -1.11 -12.39
CA TRP A 215 16.24 -1.48 -11.07
C TRP A 215 16.39 -2.98 -10.83
N ILE A 216 16.09 -3.84 -11.80
CA ILE A 216 16.32 -5.28 -11.71
C ILE A 216 17.82 -5.59 -11.52
N GLU A 217 18.68 -4.99 -12.34
CA GLU A 217 20.15 -5.20 -12.26
C GLU A 217 20.73 -4.83 -10.89
N SER A 218 20.17 -3.83 -10.22
CA SER A 218 20.62 -3.40 -8.89
C SER A 218 20.39 -4.42 -7.76
N TYR A 219 19.55 -5.44 -7.96
CA TYR A 219 19.36 -6.50 -6.96
C TYR A 219 20.58 -7.41 -6.80
N GLN A 220 21.59 -7.29 -7.67
CA GLN A 220 22.90 -7.94 -7.43
C GLN A 220 23.56 -7.48 -6.13
N ASP A 221 23.29 -6.23 -5.71
CA ASP A 221 23.82 -5.62 -4.49
C ASP A 221 22.80 -5.67 -3.33
N PHE A 222 21.81 -6.56 -3.40
CA PHE A 222 20.73 -6.62 -2.41
C PHE A 222 21.23 -7.03 -1.02
N ALA A 223 20.92 -6.21 -0.03
CA ALA A 223 21.19 -6.46 1.38
C ALA A 223 19.90 -6.67 2.17
N ARG A 224 19.72 -7.89 2.72
CA ARG A 224 18.55 -8.26 3.55
C ARG A 224 18.34 -7.38 4.79
N SER A 225 19.36 -6.66 5.23
CA SER A 225 19.29 -5.73 6.37
C SER A 225 18.61 -4.40 6.01
N GLU A 226 18.47 -4.08 4.72
CA GLU A 226 17.97 -2.80 4.24
C GLU A 226 16.51 -2.92 3.77
N TRP A 227 15.59 -2.93 4.72
CA TRP A 227 14.19 -3.29 4.49
C TRP A 227 13.50 -2.58 3.32
N ASN A 228 13.65 -1.26 3.19
CA ASN A 228 12.96 -0.46 2.17
C ASN A 228 13.89 0.09 1.09
N TYR A 229 15.18 -0.26 1.10
CA TYR A 229 16.14 0.41 0.21
C TYR A 229 15.81 0.14 -1.27
N HIS A 230 15.76 -1.12 -1.69
CA HIS A 230 15.41 -1.49 -3.06
C HIS A 230 13.96 -1.21 -3.44
N SER A 231 13.05 -1.11 -2.46
CA SER A 231 11.61 -0.92 -2.70
C SER A 231 11.17 0.56 -2.74
N VAL A 232 11.98 1.47 -2.18
CA VAL A 232 11.60 2.89 -1.97
C VAL A 232 12.74 3.88 -2.25
N VAL A 233 13.92 3.68 -1.65
CA VAL A 233 15.03 4.65 -1.69
C VAL A 233 15.77 4.59 -3.02
N LEU A 234 16.14 3.40 -3.45
CA LEU A 234 16.88 3.19 -4.68
C LEU A 234 16.09 3.65 -5.93
N PRO A 235 14.78 3.39 -6.07
CA PRO A 235 14.00 3.93 -7.18
C PRO A 235 14.01 5.47 -7.20
N LYS A 236 14.03 6.13 -6.05
CA LYS A 236 14.21 7.59 -5.98
C LYS A 236 15.58 8.03 -6.47
N GLN A 237 16.64 7.30 -6.13
CA GLN A 237 17.99 7.58 -6.60
C GLN A 237 18.07 7.41 -8.13
N LEU A 238 17.57 6.29 -8.67
CA LEU A 238 17.48 6.04 -10.10
C LEU A 238 16.66 7.12 -10.81
N ALA A 239 15.54 7.58 -10.24
CA ALA A 239 14.74 8.65 -10.83
C ALA A 239 15.44 10.01 -10.82
N THR A 240 16.40 10.21 -9.92
CA THR A 240 17.22 11.42 -9.88
C THR A 240 18.33 11.36 -10.94
N GLU A 241 18.89 10.17 -11.17
CA GLU A 241 19.94 9.95 -12.17
C GLU A 241 19.39 9.86 -13.61
N TYR A 242 18.20 9.29 -13.76
CA TYR A 242 17.53 9.05 -15.05
C TYR A 242 16.12 9.66 -15.09
N PRO A 243 15.99 11.00 -14.91
CA PRO A 243 14.68 11.65 -14.79
C PRO A 243 13.82 11.50 -16.05
N ASP A 244 14.41 11.30 -17.23
CA ASP A 244 13.69 11.14 -18.49
C ASP A 244 13.12 9.74 -18.71
N GLU A 245 13.48 8.76 -17.86
CA GLU A 245 13.00 7.37 -17.98
C GLU A 245 11.73 7.12 -17.14
N ILE A 246 11.36 8.04 -16.23
CA ILE A 246 10.28 7.84 -15.25
C ILE A 246 9.44 9.09 -14.97
N CYS A 247 8.13 8.91 -14.91
CA CYS A 247 7.18 9.88 -14.36
C CYS A 247 7.00 9.63 -12.86
N ALA A 248 7.61 10.50 -12.04
CA ALA A 248 7.37 10.54 -10.60
C ALA A 248 6.14 11.42 -10.32
N LEU A 249 5.17 10.89 -9.58
CA LEU A 249 3.94 11.58 -9.20
C LEU A 249 4.00 12.08 -7.76
N SER A 250 3.21 13.12 -7.47
CA SER A 250 3.09 13.63 -6.10
C SER A 250 2.49 12.57 -5.18
N PRO A 251 2.77 12.63 -3.86
CA PRO A 251 2.22 11.66 -2.92
C PRO A 251 0.71 11.58 -2.89
N GLU A 252 0.00 12.69 -3.17
CA GLU A 252 -1.47 12.74 -3.22
C GLU A 252 -2.05 11.70 -4.20
N VAL A 253 -1.35 11.39 -5.29
CA VAL A 253 -1.91 10.55 -6.35
C VAL A 253 -2.10 9.11 -5.88
N PHE A 254 -1.16 8.56 -5.13
CA PHE A 254 -1.13 7.13 -4.77
C PHE A 254 -1.00 6.83 -3.27
N PHE A 255 -0.29 7.68 -2.54
CA PHE A 255 0.26 7.33 -1.23
C PHE A 255 -0.18 8.26 -0.10
N TRP A 256 -1.08 9.20 -0.39
CA TRP A 256 -1.79 9.94 0.63
C TRP A 256 -3.13 9.26 0.97
N PRO A 257 -3.51 9.14 2.25
CA PRO A 257 -2.71 9.37 3.45
C PRO A 257 -1.56 8.36 3.60
N THR A 258 -0.49 8.79 4.26
CA THR A 258 0.76 8.00 4.37
C THR A 258 0.71 6.94 5.48
N TRP A 259 1.80 6.20 5.65
CA TRP A 259 2.00 5.18 6.69
C TRP A 259 2.08 5.75 8.13
N THR A 260 2.09 7.08 8.31
CA THR A 260 2.26 7.67 9.64
C THR A 260 1.10 7.32 10.57
N ARG A 261 1.36 7.24 11.88
CA ARG A 261 0.34 6.86 12.87
C ARG A 261 -0.85 7.81 12.86
N ARG A 262 -0.63 9.10 12.59
CA ARG A 262 -1.73 10.08 12.49
C ARG A 262 -2.63 9.79 11.29
N HIS A 263 -2.05 9.45 10.14
CA HIS A 263 -2.81 9.16 8.92
C HIS A 263 -3.51 7.81 8.96
N VAL A 264 -2.87 6.78 9.52
CA VAL A 264 -3.53 5.49 9.78
C VAL A 264 -4.76 5.69 10.68
N ARG A 265 -4.64 6.45 11.78
CA ARG A 265 -5.79 6.78 12.65
C ARG A 265 -6.84 7.62 11.93
N PHE A 266 -6.42 8.65 11.18
CA PHE A 266 -7.33 9.47 10.39
C PHE A 266 -8.23 8.62 9.46
N MET A 267 -7.67 7.56 8.87
CA MET A 267 -8.43 6.67 7.99
C MET A 267 -9.35 5.70 8.72
N HIS A 268 -8.94 5.20 9.89
CA HIS A 268 -9.60 4.06 10.52
C HIS A 268 -10.32 4.35 11.84
N GLU A 269 -10.16 5.53 12.43
CA GLU A 269 -10.96 5.93 13.59
C GLU A 269 -12.38 6.35 13.16
N PRO A 270 -13.41 6.06 13.98
CA PRO A 270 -14.79 6.44 13.68
C PRO A 270 -14.94 7.95 13.55
N MET A 271 -15.69 8.37 12.53
CA MET A 271 -16.16 9.74 12.37
C MET A 271 -17.48 9.93 13.11
N ASP A 272 -17.76 11.16 13.54
CA ASP A 272 -19.12 11.51 13.92
C ASP A 272 -20.03 11.63 12.67
N LYS A 273 -21.34 11.80 12.91
CA LYS A 273 -22.33 11.86 11.82
C LYS A 273 -22.12 13.05 10.89
N ALA A 274 -21.73 14.22 11.40
CA ALA A 274 -21.51 15.41 10.59
C ALA A 274 -20.25 15.24 9.73
N GLU A 275 -19.18 14.71 10.32
CA GLU A 275 -17.94 14.36 9.62
C GLU A 275 -18.19 13.32 8.52
N SER A 276 -18.96 12.26 8.80
CA SER A 276 -19.31 11.23 7.81
C SER A 276 -20.08 11.80 6.62
N VAL A 277 -21.09 12.66 6.86
CA VAL A 277 -21.84 13.33 5.79
C VAL A 277 -20.94 14.25 4.96
N ALA A 278 -20.08 15.04 5.61
CA ALA A 278 -19.15 15.92 4.90
C ALA A 278 -18.15 15.12 4.06
N PHE A 279 -17.61 14.04 4.62
CA PHE A 279 -16.66 13.18 3.92
C PHE A 279 -17.28 12.48 2.71
N GLN A 280 -18.51 11.98 2.83
CA GLN A 280 -19.26 11.43 1.69
C GLN A 280 -19.45 12.47 0.59
N ALA A 281 -19.79 13.71 0.93
CA ALA A 281 -19.91 14.80 -0.04
C ALA A 281 -18.57 15.06 -0.76
N THR A 282 -17.45 15.04 -0.02
CA THR A 282 -16.10 15.15 -0.61
C THR A 282 -15.80 14.01 -1.58
N LEU A 283 -16.13 12.76 -1.22
CA LEU A 283 -15.95 11.64 -2.13
C LEU A 283 -16.77 11.84 -3.40
N VAL A 284 -18.03 12.27 -3.30
CA VAL A 284 -18.87 12.54 -4.47
C VAL A 284 -18.27 13.64 -5.34
N SER A 285 -17.84 14.77 -4.76
CA SER A 285 -17.28 15.89 -5.53
C SER A 285 -15.99 15.51 -6.27
N ASN A 286 -15.20 14.60 -5.70
CA ASN A 286 -13.90 14.20 -6.23
C ASN A 286 -13.95 12.88 -7.04
N GLY A 287 -15.14 12.39 -7.40
CA GLY A 287 -15.27 11.18 -8.22
C GLY A 287 -14.89 9.88 -7.50
N GLY A 288 -15.09 9.84 -6.18
CA GLY A 288 -14.89 8.69 -5.29
C GLY A 288 -13.57 8.68 -4.52
N SER A 289 -12.74 9.70 -4.65
CA SER A 289 -11.49 9.87 -3.91
C SER A 289 -11.56 11.02 -2.90
N MET A 290 -10.58 11.12 -2.00
CA MET A 290 -10.54 12.20 -1.01
C MET A 290 -10.09 13.52 -1.63
N TYR A 291 -9.31 13.45 -2.71
CA TYR A 291 -8.80 14.60 -3.46
C TYR A 291 -9.00 14.37 -4.97
N GLU A 292 -9.09 15.45 -5.74
CA GLU A 292 -9.34 15.40 -7.18
C GLU A 292 -8.31 14.56 -7.94
N ASN A 293 -7.02 14.73 -7.62
CA ASN A 293 -5.92 14.05 -8.30
C ASN A 293 -5.56 12.69 -7.71
N GLN A 294 -6.17 12.32 -6.59
CA GLN A 294 -5.96 11.01 -5.99
C GLN A 294 -6.53 9.90 -6.88
N ARG A 295 -5.75 8.84 -7.05
CA ARG A 295 -6.08 7.67 -7.89
C ARG A 295 -6.14 6.38 -7.09
N ALA A 296 -5.40 6.29 -5.99
CA ALA A 296 -5.40 5.12 -5.13
C ALA A 296 -5.30 5.51 -3.65
N TYR A 297 -5.66 4.54 -2.80
CA TYR A 297 -5.34 4.52 -1.38
C TYR A 297 -4.49 3.28 -1.11
N HIS A 298 -3.31 3.46 -0.52
CA HIS A 298 -2.47 2.37 -0.05
C HIS A 298 -2.77 2.07 1.42
N GLY A 299 -3.07 0.80 1.74
CA GLY A 299 -3.48 0.38 3.07
C GLY A 299 -2.37 0.38 4.11
N TRP A 300 -1.10 0.31 3.70
CA TRP A 300 0.06 0.23 4.60
C TRP A 300 -0.06 -0.91 5.62
N SER A 301 -0.40 -2.12 5.15
CA SER A 301 -0.77 -3.24 6.03
C SER A 301 0.27 -3.54 7.11
N GLN A 302 1.55 -3.25 6.88
CA GLN A 302 2.59 -3.44 7.89
C GLN A 302 2.37 -2.60 9.17
N VAL A 303 1.69 -1.45 9.07
CA VAL A 303 1.44 -0.52 10.20
C VAL A 303 -0.05 -0.36 10.53
N SER A 304 -0.95 -0.69 9.62
CA SER A 304 -2.42 -0.61 9.80
C SER A 304 -3.08 -1.95 10.13
N THR A 305 -2.28 -3.01 10.33
CA THR A 305 -2.71 -4.38 10.66
C THR A 305 -3.90 -4.45 11.64
N PRO A 306 -3.92 -3.74 12.80
CA PRO A 306 -5.02 -3.83 13.77
C PRO A 306 -6.40 -3.39 13.24
N TYR A 307 -6.41 -2.58 12.18
CA TYR A 307 -7.63 -2.14 11.51
C TYR A 307 -7.97 -3.04 10.32
N LEU A 308 -6.99 -3.31 9.45
CA LEU A 308 -7.24 -4.02 8.20
C LEU A 308 -7.54 -5.52 8.36
N GLN A 309 -6.97 -6.19 9.36
CA GLN A 309 -7.24 -7.62 9.58
C GLN A 309 -8.67 -7.91 10.02
N ARG A 310 -9.40 -6.92 10.52
CA ARG A 310 -10.79 -7.08 10.98
C ARG A 310 -11.82 -6.80 9.90
N LEU A 311 -11.40 -6.41 8.69
CA LEU A 311 -12.34 -6.03 7.63
C LEU A 311 -13.24 -7.19 7.23
N SER A 312 -14.52 -6.86 7.05
CA SER A 312 -15.58 -7.72 6.52
C SER A 312 -16.61 -6.85 5.78
N PRO A 313 -17.44 -7.43 4.90
CA PRO A 313 -18.53 -6.65 4.30
C PRO A 313 -19.45 -6.02 5.35
N ALA A 314 -19.69 -6.71 6.47
CA ALA A 314 -20.58 -6.25 7.53
C ALA A 314 -20.05 -5.00 8.26
N ASN A 315 -18.78 -4.99 8.69
CA ASN A 315 -18.25 -3.82 9.40
C ASN A 315 -17.94 -2.64 8.46
N VAL A 316 -17.56 -2.88 7.20
CA VAL A 316 -17.44 -1.81 6.21
C VAL A 316 -18.78 -1.11 6.01
N GLN A 317 -19.90 -1.84 6.02
CA GLN A 317 -21.24 -1.23 5.96
C GLN A 317 -21.66 -0.57 7.29
N ALA A 318 -21.33 -1.16 8.43
CA ALA A 318 -21.87 -0.73 9.73
C ALA A 318 -21.10 0.44 10.39
N GLU A 319 -19.80 0.57 10.14
CA GLU A 319 -18.95 1.54 10.86
C GLU A 319 -18.51 2.69 9.93
N ASP A 320 -18.76 3.93 10.35
CA ASP A 320 -18.39 5.15 9.62
C ASP A 320 -16.94 5.58 9.91
N THR A 321 -15.98 4.82 9.41
CA THR A 321 -14.57 5.27 9.29
C THR A 321 -14.34 5.81 7.87
N ARG A 322 -13.31 6.63 7.67
CA ARG A 322 -13.01 7.17 6.31
C ARG A 322 -12.69 6.06 5.33
N PHE A 323 -11.93 5.04 5.76
CA PHE A 323 -11.65 3.86 4.96
C PHE A 323 -12.94 3.12 4.58
N ASN A 324 -13.81 2.84 5.56
CA ASN A 324 -15.04 2.08 5.30
C ASN A 324 -15.96 2.82 4.34
N VAL A 325 -16.20 4.11 4.59
CA VAL A 325 -17.04 4.96 3.72
C VAL A 325 -16.48 4.98 2.29
N LEU A 326 -15.16 5.08 2.14
CA LEU A 326 -14.48 5.04 0.84
C LEU A 326 -14.59 3.66 0.15
N ALA A 327 -14.55 2.57 0.91
CA ALA A 327 -14.59 1.20 0.40
C ALA A 327 -16.01 0.68 0.05
N ARG A 328 -17.07 1.26 0.62
CA ARG A 328 -18.47 0.80 0.45
C ARG A 328 -18.91 0.65 -1.00
N ARG A 329 -18.43 1.52 -1.89
CA ARG A 329 -18.79 1.47 -3.32
C ARG A 329 -18.25 0.23 -4.06
N PHE A 330 -17.33 -0.51 -3.46
CA PHE A 330 -16.76 -1.74 -4.02
C PHE A 330 -17.40 -3.01 -3.42
N LEU A 331 -18.46 -2.88 -2.64
CA LEU A 331 -19.16 -4.02 -2.03
C LEU A 331 -20.29 -4.59 -2.89
N SER A 332 -20.67 -3.90 -3.98
CA SER A 332 -21.79 -4.23 -4.84
C SER A 332 -21.42 -5.16 -5.98
#